data_AF-A0AAV9QG83-F1
#
_entry.id   AF-A0AAV9QG83-F1
#
_cell.length_a   1.000
_cell.length_b   1.000
_cell.length_c   1.000
_cell.angle_alpha   90.00
_cell.angle_beta   90.00
_cell.angle_gamma   90.00
#
_symmetry.space_group_name_H-M   'P 1'
#
loop_
_entity.id
_entity.type
_entity.pdbx_description
1 polymer ?
#
loop_
_entity_poly.entity_id
_entity_poly.type
_entity_poly.pdbx_seq_one_letter_code
_entity_poly.pdbx_strand_id
1 'polypeptide(L)'
;MASSAAATMAHQMPPMSIPPMPRIRPPRMLKGTPSPNTNPQPPGAVPPNRWWVQGKWRNPASNASKQQSQTQARQVAKALRHETHGLDIYAYRHVRTNQVVYSLTRTLQEGKILKQLVFHGKKTVPAQIRPDMWAPYFSIHFPPTPTGALDGLFAFAKLRELSLQRQLSPPDDLIRVTQEDIDVIKSKLGTPVELQELAARDRLEGRVPKLGEILPKKLHARRLMDQKATSVADAAFVLEWITAGPGPLERLTELAANRVVKHNRRTKRARRRINQIREYEGAEEEKIQDRITLALDKKDPTDKSHLPLSPKALAQMSMDLHGVIDGDRLIEVENVNELREAVQQWESFNEVNSKNLNMELWAKRQYVGREAERKAIQEWFELNDAPMTEQGSVWKDVAEARTAAFSEFDEKEGKTLKVDVSDKEKPDWAENTEVKMFWSDLNDGLFASAWPKNVVHGSLAPFGVAKALPPGRPQMFRGRVVGEVSSKSVHVIGSGADDGWMPKNMAKASAKEPEPWTKPPEEDQDGETGQGRRRDGQEARDTTTDAAAMEAARRDAELQSPGLWGRVRGLFGGRKQHVV
;
A
#
# COMPACT_ATOMS: atom_id res chain seq x y z
N MET A 1 -39.89 -60.21 14.63
CA MET A 1 -40.11 -60.18 13.17
C MET A 1 -41.37 -59.36 12.79
N ALA A 2 -41.68 -58.24 13.47
CA ALA A 2 -42.83 -57.38 13.14
C ALA A 2 -42.49 -55.87 13.14
N SER A 3 -41.24 -55.48 13.45
CA SER A 3 -40.80 -54.09 13.50
C SER A 3 -40.06 -53.61 12.24
N SER A 4 -39.68 -54.52 11.32
CA SER A 4 -38.97 -54.14 10.09
C SER A 4 -39.88 -53.69 8.94
N ALA A 5 -41.20 -53.89 9.04
CA ALA A 5 -42.15 -53.54 7.98
C ALA A 5 -42.62 -52.07 8.03
N ALA A 6 -42.43 -51.36 9.15
CA ALA A 6 -42.88 -49.98 9.30
C ALA A 6 -41.91 -48.94 8.71
N ALA A 7 -40.62 -49.29 8.56
CA ALA A 7 -39.59 -48.35 8.08
C ALA A 7 -39.51 -48.26 6.54
N THR A 8 -40.03 -49.23 5.79
CA THR A 8 -39.93 -49.25 4.32
C THR A 8 -41.09 -48.54 3.62
N MET A 9 -42.20 -48.27 4.32
CA MET A 9 -43.37 -47.57 3.76
C MET A 9 -43.21 -46.02 3.73
N ALA A 10 -42.26 -45.46 4.49
CA ALA A 10 -42.07 -44.00 4.57
C ALA A 10 -41.29 -43.38 3.40
N HIS A 11 -40.74 -44.19 2.48
CA HIS A 11 -39.90 -43.71 1.37
C HIS A 11 -40.56 -43.77 -0.03
N GLN A 12 -41.85 -44.11 -0.14
CA GLN A 12 -42.54 -44.22 -1.43
C GLN A 12 -43.40 -43.02 -1.85
N MET A 13 -43.44 -41.94 -1.07
CA MET A 13 -44.02 -40.68 -1.53
C MET A 13 -42.91 -39.83 -2.15
N PRO A 14 -42.82 -39.68 -3.49
CA PRO A 14 -41.94 -38.68 -4.07
C PRO A 14 -42.29 -37.32 -3.45
N PRO A 15 -41.30 -36.53 -2.99
CA PRO A 15 -41.59 -35.24 -2.39
C PRO A 15 -42.36 -34.42 -3.42
N MET A 16 -43.62 -34.09 -3.11
CA MET A 16 -44.43 -33.24 -3.97
C MET A 16 -43.61 -31.97 -4.25
N SER A 17 -43.34 -31.71 -5.52
CA SER A 17 -42.61 -30.51 -5.94
C SER A 17 -43.46 -29.31 -5.54
N ILE A 18 -43.09 -28.67 -4.42
CA ILE A 18 -43.66 -27.37 -4.06
C ILE A 18 -43.38 -26.46 -5.25
N PRO A 19 -44.40 -25.94 -5.95
CA PRO A 19 -44.18 -25.06 -7.09
C PRO A 19 -43.34 -23.88 -6.60
N PRO A 20 -42.34 -23.44 -7.40
CA PRO A 20 -41.48 -22.34 -6.99
C PRO A 20 -42.37 -21.14 -6.69
N MET A 21 -42.47 -20.77 -5.40
CA MET A 21 -43.21 -19.58 -5.00
C MET A 21 -42.69 -18.42 -5.84
N PRO A 22 -43.56 -17.69 -6.55
CA PRO A 22 -43.12 -16.51 -7.27
C PRO A 22 -42.47 -15.60 -6.24
N ARG A 23 -41.17 -15.29 -6.44
CA ARG A 23 -40.49 -14.30 -5.61
C ARG A 23 -41.16 -12.96 -5.90
N ILE A 24 -42.20 -12.64 -5.15
CA ILE A 24 -42.85 -11.34 -5.18
C ILE A 24 -41.77 -10.36 -4.75
N ARG A 25 -41.22 -9.64 -5.73
CA ARG A 25 -40.27 -8.58 -5.44
C ARG A 25 -41.04 -7.54 -4.63
N PRO A 26 -40.50 -7.07 -3.49
CA PRO A 26 -41.15 -5.99 -2.75
C PRO A 26 -41.42 -4.83 -3.71
N PRO A 27 -42.57 -4.13 -3.56
CA PRO A 27 -42.95 -3.05 -4.46
C PRO A 27 -41.79 -2.06 -4.58
N ARG A 28 -41.37 -1.81 -5.82
CA ARG A 28 -40.29 -0.86 -6.10
C ARG A 28 -40.77 0.52 -5.67
N MET A 29 -40.10 1.12 -4.69
CA MET A 29 -40.41 2.48 -4.25
C MET A 29 -40.39 3.44 -5.45
N LEU A 30 -41.39 4.32 -5.54
CA LEU A 30 -41.45 5.35 -6.58
C LEU A 30 -40.22 6.27 -6.46
N LYS A 31 -39.60 6.60 -7.59
CA LYS A 31 -38.44 7.50 -7.64
C LYS A 31 -38.82 8.84 -6.98
N GLY A 32 -38.12 9.21 -5.91
CA GLY A 32 -38.36 10.44 -5.15
C GLY A 32 -39.12 10.26 -3.84
N THR A 33 -39.69 9.08 -3.55
CA THR A 33 -40.24 8.81 -2.21
C THR A 33 -39.09 8.59 -1.22
N PRO A 34 -39.01 9.37 -0.12
CA PRO A 34 -37.96 9.19 0.88
C PRO A 34 -38.11 7.80 1.51
N SER A 35 -37.00 7.08 1.65
CA SER A 35 -37.05 5.79 2.34
C SER A 35 -37.42 6.05 3.80
N PRO A 36 -38.30 5.24 4.42
CA PRO A 36 -38.59 5.35 5.85
C PRO A 36 -37.33 5.27 6.73
N ASN A 37 -36.26 4.68 6.20
CA ASN A 37 -34.97 4.55 6.87
C ASN A 37 -34.13 5.85 6.84
N THR A 38 -34.54 6.88 6.11
CA THR A 38 -33.80 8.14 5.94
C THR A 38 -34.43 9.31 6.70
N ASN A 39 -35.43 9.04 7.55
CA ASN A 39 -36.06 10.09 8.34
C ASN A 39 -35.05 10.73 9.31
N PRO A 40 -34.97 12.07 9.39
CA PRO A 40 -34.11 12.76 10.34
C PRO A 40 -34.54 12.44 11.77
N GLN A 41 -33.62 12.65 12.73
CA GLN A 41 -33.95 12.50 14.14
C GLN A 41 -35.10 13.44 14.52
N PRO A 42 -36.18 12.94 15.15
CA PRO A 42 -37.29 13.80 15.55
C PRO A 42 -36.82 14.78 16.63
N PRO A 43 -37.31 16.03 16.63
CA PRO A 43 -37.05 16.98 17.72
C PRO A 43 -37.69 16.45 19.01
N GLY A 44 -36.96 16.45 20.13
CA GLY A 44 -37.50 16.04 21.44
C GLY A 44 -36.50 15.34 22.37
N ALA A 45 -37.01 14.90 23.52
CA ALA A 45 -36.21 14.23 24.55
C ALA A 45 -35.67 12.88 24.04
N VAL A 46 -34.35 12.74 24.10
CA VAL A 46 -33.66 11.59 23.54
C VAL A 46 -33.74 10.39 24.49
N PRO A 47 -34.24 9.21 24.04
CA PRO A 47 -34.31 8.03 24.91
C PRO A 47 -32.93 7.63 25.45
N PRO A 48 -32.83 7.21 26.73
CA PRO A 48 -31.57 6.74 27.29
C PRO A 48 -31.11 5.45 26.59
N ASN A 49 -29.80 5.34 26.34
CA ASN A 49 -29.14 4.16 25.75
C ASN A 49 -29.73 3.66 24.40
N ARG A 50 -30.30 4.56 23.58
CA ARG A 50 -30.72 4.27 22.21
C ARG A 50 -30.13 5.28 21.25
N TRP A 51 -29.85 4.83 20.03
CA TRP A 51 -29.33 5.65 18.93
C TRP A 51 -30.32 5.72 17.79
N TRP A 52 -30.32 6.83 17.08
CA TRP A 52 -31.16 7.01 15.90
C TRP A 52 -30.51 6.33 14.70
N VAL A 53 -31.04 5.17 14.29
CA VAL A 53 -30.47 4.37 13.20
C VAL A 53 -31.59 3.90 12.28
N GLN A 54 -31.48 4.26 10.99
CA GLN A 54 -32.47 3.94 9.95
C GLN A 54 -33.87 4.47 10.30
N GLY A 55 -33.98 5.73 10.70
CA GLY A 55 -35.27 6.38 11.00
C GLY A 55 -35.97 5.87 12.26
N LYS A 56 -35.29 5.14 13.15
CA LYS A 56 -35.85 4.58 14.39
C LYS A 56 -34.84 4.61 15.54
N TRP A 57 -35.34 4.73 16.76
CA TRP A 57 -34.54 4.52 17.99
C TRP A 57 -34.21 3.03 18.15
N ARG A 58 -32.91 2.69 18.12
CA ARG A 58 -32.43 1.30 18.24
C ARG A 58 -31.43 1.15 19.37
N ASN A 59 -31.38 -0.06 19.94
CA ASN A 59 -30.37 -0.46 20.91
C ASN A 59 -29.00 -0.59 20.20
N PRO A 60 -27.89 -0.13 20.80
CA PRO A 60 -26.54 -0.23 20.23
C PRO A 60 -26.16 -1.67 19.85
N ALA A 61 -26.64 -2.65 20.61
CA ALA A 61 -26.34 -4.06 20.39
C ALA A 61 -27.06 -4.63 19.15
N SER A 62 -28.01 -3.90 18.57
CA SER A 62 -28.75 -4.36 17.38
C SER A 62 -27.86 -4.50 16.16
N ASN A 63 -28.13 -5.47 15.29
CA ASN A 63 -27.36 -5.70 14.06
C ASN A 63 -27.35 -4.47 13.14
N ALA A 64 -28.47 -3.73 13.09
CA ALA A 64 -28.56 -2.48 12.32
C ALA A 64 -27.61 -1.41 12.87
N SER A 65 -27.56 -1.22 14.19
CA SER A 65 -26.61 -0.30 14.83
C SER A 65 -25.16 -0.73 14.62
N LYS A 66 -24.86 -2.04 14.75
CA LYS A 66 -23.51 -2.58 14.47
C LYS A 66 -23.08 -2.33 13.03
N GLN A 67 -23.97 -2.61 12.06
CA GLN A 67 -23.68 -2.39 10.64
C GLN A 67 -23.50 -0.90 10.32
N GLN A 68 -24.33 -0.03 10.92
CA GLN A 68 -24.21 1.42 10.75
C GLN A 68 -22.91 1.94 11.36
N SER A 69 -22.53 1.49 12.56
CA SER A 69 -21.26 1.84 13.20
C SER A 69 -20.06 1.40 12.36
N GLN A 70 -20.08 0.18 11.83
CA GLN A 70 -19.03 -0.30 10.90
C GLN A 70 -18.97 0.52 9.61
N THR A 71 -20.14 0.89 9.06
CA THR A 71 -20.21 1.71 7.84
C THR A 71 -19.68 3.11 8.10
N GLN A 72 -20.06 3.74 9.22
CA GLN A 72 -19.54 5.03 9.65
C GLN A 72 -18.03 4.95 9.86
N ALA A 73 -17.53 3.95 10.60
CA ALA A 73 -16.09 3.75 10.79
C ALA A 73 -15.32 3.65 9.47
N ARG A 74 -15.85 2.91 8.48
CA ARG A 74 -15.24 2.83 7.13
C ARG A 74 -15.28 4.16 6.39
N GLN A 75 -16.37 4.91 6.52
CA GLN A 75 -16.53 6.22 5.88
C GLN A 75 -15.59 7.27 6.48
N VAL A 76 -15.48 7.29 7.81
CA VAL A 76 -14.54 8.14 8.56
C VAL A 76 -13.10 7.79 8.21
N ALA A 77 -12.73 6.50 8.23
CA ALA A 77 -11.38 6.09 7.86
C ALA A 77 -11.05 6.47 6.41
N LYS A 78 -12.02 6.35 5.50
CA LYS A 78 -11.86 6.79 4.11
C LYS A 78 -11.72 8.31 4.00
N ALA A 79 -12.46 9.07 4.80
CA ALA A 79 -12.42 10.53 4.82
C ALA A 79 -11.06 11.03 5.35
N LEU A 80 -10.59 10.51 6.48
CA LEU A 80 -9.26 10.83 7.00
C LEU A 80 -8.14 10.48 6.01
N ARG A 81 -8.22 9.30 5.37
CA ARG A 81 -7.29 8.89 4.32
C ARG A 81 -7.37 9.75 3.06
N HIS A 82 -8.46 10.50 2.86
CA HIS A 82 -8.58 11.45 1.75
C HIS A 82 -7.77 12.71 2.02
N GLU A 83 -7.70 13.17 3.28
CA GLU A 83 -6.85 14.32 3.65
C GLU A 83 -5.37 13.98 3.58
N THR A 84 -4.95 12.85 4.15
CA THR A 84 -3.53 12.42 4.11
C THR A 84 -3.15 11.70 2.83
N HIS A 85 -4.00 11.76 1.80
CA HIS A 85 -3.82 10.98 0.58
C HIS A 85 -2.58 11.44 -0.19
N GLY A 86 -1.55 10.59 -0.23
CA GLY A 86 -0.30 10.88 -0.93
C GLY A 86 0.83 11.36 -0.03
N LEU A 87 0.60 11.58 1.27
CA LEU A 87 1.70 11.87 2.20
C LEU A 87 2.56 10.63 2.47
N ASP A 88 1.93 9.46 2.53
CA ASP A 88 2.63 8.21 2.82
C ASP A 88 2.48 7.21 1.67
N ILE A 89 3.59 6.58 1.31
CA ILE A 89 3.65 5.44 0.38
C ILE A 89 4.24 4.25 1.12
N TYR A 90 3.57 3.11 1.02
CA TYR A 90 3.99 1.85 1.61
C TYR A 90 4.29 0.83 0.51
N ALA A 91 5.49 0.27 0.52
CA ALA A 91 5.88 -0.82 -0.35
C ALA A 91 5.88 -2.14 0.42
N TYR A 92 5.39 -3.21 -0.22
CA TYR A 92 5.36 -4.55 0.33
C TYR A 92 6.02 -5.52 -0.62
N ARG A 93 6.88 -6.38 -0.09
CA ARG A 93 7.52 -7.47 -0.81
C ARG A 93 6.86 -8.80 -0.50
N HIS A 94 6.74 -9.64 -1.53
CA HIS A 94 6.38 -11.03 -1.35
C HIS A 94 7.62 -11.83 -0.94
N VAL A 95 7.59 -12.46 0.24
CA VAL A 95 8.76 -13.08 0.90
C VAL A 95 9.47 -14.12 0.04
N ARG A 96 8.73 -14.83 -0.83
CA ARG A 96 9.30 -15.92 -1.66
C ARG A 96 9.67 -15.53 -3.08
N THR A 97 8.98 -14.55 -3.65
CA THR A 97 9.10 -14.22 -5.09
C THR A 97 9.73 -12.85 -5.32
N ASN A 98 9.93 -12.07 -4.25
CA ASN A 98 10.47 -10.71 -4.32
C ASN A 98 9.65 -9.74 -5.19
N GLN A 99 8.39 -10.08 -5.49
CA GLN A 99 7.46 -9.14 -6.11
C GLN A 99 7.19 -7.98 -5.15
N VAL A 100 7.17 -6.76 -5.66
CA VAL A 100 6.94 -5.56 -4.85
C VAL A 100 5.66 -4.88 -5.29
N VAL A 101 4.85 -4.50 -4.31
CA VAL A 101 3.56 -3.84 -4.52
C VAL A 101 3.51 -2.56 -3.70
N TYR A 102 2.98 -1.50 -4.30
CA TYR A 102 2.85 -0.19 -3.67
C TYR A 102 1.43 0.06 -3.17
N SER A 103 1.29 0.79 -2.07
CA SER A 103 0.01 1.16 -1.49
C SER A 103 0.11 2.54 -0.83
N LEU A 104 -0.93 3.37 -0.98
CA LEU A 104 -1.09 4.62 -0.24
C LEU A 104 -1.66 4.40 1.17
N THR A 105 -1.99 3.14 1.51
CA THR A 105 -2.50 2.77 2.83
C THR A 105 -1.61 1.71 3.44
N ARG A 106 -1.43 1.82 4.75
CA ARG A 106 -0.73 0.82 5.57
C ARG A 106 -1.39 -0.56 5.57
N THR A 107 -2.70 -0.62 5.38
CA THR A 107 -3.39 -1.90 5.23
C THR A 107 -3.35 -2.38 3.79
N LEU A 108 -2.97 -3.64 3.57
CA LEU A 108 -3.00 -4.27 2.25
C LEU A 108 -4.46 -4.46 1.76
N GLN A 109 -4.87 -3.72 0.72
CA GLN A 109 -6.18 -3.84 0.11
C GLN A 109 -6.15 -4.81 -1.08
N GLU A 110 -6.75 -5.98 -0.92
CA GLU A 110 -6.71 -7.07 -1.91
C GLU A 110 -7.05 -6.62 -3.34
N GLY A 111 -8.16 -5.91 -3.51
CA GLY A 111 -8.60 -5.44 -4.82
C GLY A 111 -7.67 -4.42 -5.51
N LYS A 112 -6.78 -3.75 -4.77
CA LYS A 112 -5.79 -2.82 -5.33
C LYS A 112 -4.46 -3.49 -5.65
N ILE A 113 -4.05 -4.45 -4.81
CA ILE A 113 -2.75 -5.13 -4.92
C ILE A 113 -2.75 -6.16 -6.03
N LEU A 114 -3.81 -6.99 -6.13
CA LEU A 114 -3.88 -8.02 -7.17
C LEU A 114 -3.83 -7.42 -8.60
N LYS A 115 -4.26 -6.16 -8.75
CA LYS A 115 -4.17 -5.42 -10.02
C LYS A 115 -2.75 -4.98 -10.40
N GLN A 116 -1.83 -4.96 -9.45
CA GLN A 116 -0.42 -4.63 -9.71
C GLN A 116 0.40 -5.85 -10.13
N LEU A 117 -0.10 -7.06 -9.88
CA LEU A 117 0.59 -8.30 -10.21
C LEU A 117 0.29 -8.68 -11.67
N VAL A 118 1.30 -8.54 -12.53
CA VAL A 118 1.20 -8.96 -13.94
C VAL A 118 1.31 -10.49 -14.04
N PHE A 119 0.58 -11.07 -14.98
CA PHE A 119 0.61 -12.51 -15.23
C PHE A 119 1.87 -12.90 -16.01
N HIS A 120 2.75 -13.68 -15.37
CA HIS A 120 3.98 -14.21 -15.98
C HIS A 120 3.91 -15.72 -16.26
N GLY A 121 2.75 -16.35 -16.05
CA GLY A 121 2.54 -17.79 -16.21
C GLY A 121 1.76 -18.45 -15.07
N LYS A 122 1.60 -19.77 -15.14
CA LYS A 122 0.86 -20.55 -14.14
C LYS A 122 1.49 -20.39 -12.75
N LYS A 123 0.67 -20.13 -11.72
CA LYS A 123 1.08 -19.93 -10.31
C LYS A 123 1.95 -18.68 -10.05
N THR A 124 1.95 -17.69 -10.94
CA THR A 124 2.68 -16.43 -10.74
C THR A 124 1.86 -15.36 -10.02
N VAL A 125 0.53 -15.36 -10.24
CA VAL A 125 -0.42 -14.47 -9.57
C VAL A 125 -1.28 -15.30 -8.61
N PRO A 126 -1.30 -14.98 -7.30
CA PRO A 126 -2.15 -15.67 -6.33
C PRO A 126 -3.63 -15.29 -6.52
N ALA A 127 -4.54 -16.21 -6.19
CA ALA A 127 -5.98 -15.95 -6.26
C ALA A 127 -6.46 -15.00 -5.16
N GLN A 128 -5.83 -15.07 -3.98
CA GLN A 128 -6.09 -14.25 -2.81
C GLN A 128 -4.76 -13.87 -2.16
N ILE A 129 -4.70 -12.70 -1.54
CA ILE A 129 -3.54 -12.26 -0.77
C ILE A 129 -3.50 -13.02 0.53
N ARG A 130 -2.39 -13.73 0.76
CA ARG A 130 -2.14 -14.37 2.05
C ARG A 130 -1.22 -13.47 2.88
N PRO A 131 -1.65 -13.02 4.08
CA PRO A 131 -0.94 -12.00 4.85
C PRO A 131 0.47 -12.42 5.29
N ASP A 132 0.68 -13.72 5.52
CA ASP A 132 1.96 -14.35 5.90
C ASP A 132 3.06 -14.22 4.83
N MET A 133 2.67 -14.12 3.57
CA MET A 133 3.60 -14.11 2.44
C MET A 133 4.04 -12.71 2.03
N TRP A 134 3.45 -11.68 2.64
CA TRP A 134 3.79 -10.29 2.38
C TRP A 134 4.46 -9.72 3.62
N ALA A 135 5.58 -9.05 3.40
CA ALA A 135 6.24 -8.23 4.40
C ALA A 135 6.34 -6.82 3.80
N PRO A 136 6.26 -5.75 4.59
CA PRO A 136 6.58 -4.42 4.13
C PRO A 136 8.06 -4.41 3.83
N TYR A 137 8.40 -3.52 2.94
CA TYR A 137 9.73 -3.43 2.40
C TYR A 137 10.33 -2.09 2.77
N PHE A 138 9.66 -1.03 2.36
CA PHE A 138 9.97 0.33 2.80
C PHE A 138 8.71 1.18 2.86
N SER A 139 8.76 2.29 3.59
CA SER A 139 7.76 3.35 3.51
C SER A 139 8.43 4.69 3.21
N ILE A 140 7.75 5.53 2.43
CA ILE A 140 8.18 6.87 2.05
C ILE A 140 7.16 7.84 2.64
N HIS A 141 7.63 8.82 3.39
CA HIS A 141 6.83 9.85 4.03
C HIS A 141 7.26 11.22 3.52
N PHE A 142 6.34 11.90 2.86
CA PHE A 142 6.51 13.26 2.37
C PHE A 142 6.19 14.25 3.48
N PRO A 143 6.74 15.48 3.42
CA PRO A 143 6.40 16.50 4.39
C PRO A 143 4.90 16.81 4.29
N PRO A 144 4.21 17.09 5.42
CA PRO A 144 2.77 17.36 5.46
C PRO A 144 2.42 18.74 4.89
N THR A 145 2.76 18.93 3.63
CA THR A 145 2.53 20.13 2.84
C THR A 145 1.62 19.81 1.66
N PRO A 146 0.88 20.80 1.13
CA PRO A 146 0.06 20.58 -0.06
C PRO A 146 0.88 20.08 -1.26
N THR A 147 2.13 20.52 -1.39
CA THR A 147 3.06 20.00 -2.41
C THR A 147 3.49 18.57 -2.11
N GLY A 148 3.87 18.26 -0.87
CA GLY A 148 4.27 16.91 -0.47
C GLY A 148 3.21 15.85 -0.77
N ALA A 149 1.93 16.17 -0.53
CA ALA A 149 0.82 15.28 -0.90
C ALA A 149 0.73 15.05 -2.42
N LEU A 150 0.94 16.09 -3.23
CA LEU A 150 0.97 15.97 -4.70
C LEU A 150 2.19 15.19 -5.20
N ASP A 151 3.33 15.39 -4.54
CA ASP A 151 4.59 14.72 -4.83
C ASP A 151 4.50 13.24 -4.56
N GLY A 152 3.92 12.83 -3.44
CA GLY A 152 3.73 11.41 -3.18
C GLY A 152 2.67 10.76 -4.06
N LEU A 153 1.63 11.48 -4.52
CA LEU A 153 0.73 10.93 -5.56
C LEU A 153 1.43 10.76 -6.90
N PHE A 154 2.27 11.72 -7.27
CA PHE A 154 3.10 11.63 -8.46
C PHE A 154 4.08 10.47 -8.34
N ALA A 155 4.78 10.34 -7.22
CA ALA A 155 5.71 9.27 -6.94
C ALA A 155 5.02 7.90 -7.01
N PHE A 156 3.86 7.76 -6.36
CA PHE A 156 3.08 6.53 -6.38
C PHE A 156 2.64 6.13 -7.79
N ALA A 157 2.23 7.10 -8.61
CA ALA A 157 1.90 6.84 -10.01
C ALA A 157 3.14 6.36 -10.79
N LYS A 158 4.28 7.05 -10.64
CA LYS A 158 5.52 6.74 -11.35
C LYS A 158 6.14 5.41 -10.95
N LEU A 159 6.20 5.09 -9.66
CA LEU A 159 6.66 3.79 -9.17
C LEU A 159 5.85 2.62 -9.77
N ARG A 160 4.55 2.81 -9.92
CA ARG A 160 3.68 1.79 -10.54
C ARG A 160 3.85 1.72 -12.05
N GLU A 161 4.03 2.85 -12.72
CA GLU A 161 4.32 2.91 -14.16
C GLU A 161 5.66 2.23 -14.48
N LEU A 162 6.72 2.53 -13.74
CA LEU A 162 8.05 1.93 -13.90
C LEU A 162 8.04 0.42 -13.62
N SER A 163 7.39 0.00 -12.52
CA SER A 163 7.23 -1.42 -12.22
C SER A 163 6.47 -2.18 -13.32
N LEU A 164 5.42 -1.56 -13.90
CA LEU A 164 4.67 -2.14 -15.00
C LEU A 164 5.49 -2.18 -16.29
N GLN A 165 6.19 -1.09 -16.63
CA GLN A 165 7.04 -0.99 -17.81
C GLN A 165 8.12 -2.07 -17.81
N ARG A 166 8.81 -2.28 -16.69
CA ARG A 166 9.84 -3.32 -16.60
C ARG A 166 9.29 -4.74 -16.75
N GLN A 167 8.05 -4.98 -16.33
CA GLN A 167 7.41 -6.29 -16.50
C GLN A 167 6.94 -6.52 -17.95
N LEU A 168 6.47 -5.48 -18.63
CA LEU A 168 5.91 -5.58 -20.00
C LEU A 168 6.96 -5.42 -21.10
N SER A 169 7.95 -4.57 -20.89
CA SER A 169 9.07 -4.29 -21.78
C SER A 169 10.39 -4.32 -20.99
N PRO A 170 10.82 -5.51 -20.52
CA PRO A 170 12.10 -5.65 -19.83
C PRO A 170 13.27 -5.36 -20.78
N PRO A 171 14.39 -4.83 -20.28
CA PRO A 171 15.63 -4.74 -21.05
C PRO A 171 16.13 -6.13 -21.42
N ASP A 172 16.89 -6.21 -22.51
CA ASP A 172 17.41 -7.46 -23.07
C ASP A 172 18.19 -8.30 -22.06
N ASP A 173 18.91 -7.66 -21.13
CA ASP A 173 19.69 -8.32 -20.07
C ASP A 173 18.82 -9.16 -19.11
N LEU A 174 17.57 -8.75 -18.89
CA LEU A 174 16.62 -9.48 -18.05
C LEU A 174 16.02 -10.69 -18.79
N ILE A 175 16.00 -10.64 -20.12
CA ILE A 175 15.40 -11.68 -20.99
C ILE A 175 16.44 -12.73 -21.37
N ARG A 176 17.70 -12.32 -21.57
CA ARG A 176 18.78 -13.17 -22.07
C ARG A 176 19.49 -13.91 -20.94
N VAL A 177 20.08 -15.04 -21.29
CA VAL A 177 20.88 -15.87 -20.38
C VAL A 177 22.21 -15.18 -20.12
N THR A 178 22.46 -14.89 -18.84
CA THR A 178 23.73 -14.36 -18.34
C THR A 178 24.67 -15.50 -17.93
N GLN A 179 25.95 -15.21 -17.75
CA GLN A 179 26.92 -16.19 -17.25
C GLN A 179 26.53 -16.74 -15.87
N GLU A 180 25.99 -15.87 -15.00
CA GLU A 180 25.49 -16.26 -13.67
C GLU A 180 24.36 -17.29 -13.76
N ASP A 181 23.46 -17.15 -14.74
CA ASP A 181 22.38 -18.13 -14.94
C ASP A 181 22.92 -19.49 -15.33
N ILE A 182 23.93 -19.52 -16.20
CA ILE A 182 24.60 -20.75 -16.63
C ILE A 182 25.21 -21.44 -15.41
N ASP A 183 25.86 -20.69 -14.53
CA ASP A 183 26.52 -21.24 -13.34
C ASP A 183 25.49 -21.71 -12.28
N VAL A 184 24.37 -21.00 -12.12
CA VAL A 184 23.24 -21.43 -11.29
C VAL A 184 22.55 -22.68 -11.85
N ILE A 185 22.47 -22.81 -13.17
CA ILE A 185 21.92 -24.01 -13.82
C ILE A 185 22.89 -25.18 -13.67
N LYS A 186 24.19 -24.97 -13.91
CA LYS A 186 25.24 -25.98 -13.74
C LYS A 186 25.30 -26.51 -12.30
N SER A 187 25.28 -25.62 -11.31
CA SER A 187 25.29 -26.01 -9.89
C SER A 187 24.06 -26.82 -9.47
N LYS A 188 22.90 -26.62 -10.11
CA LYS A 188 21.69 -27.44 -9.87
C LYS A 188 21.73 -28.79 -10.58
N LEU A 189 22.51 -28.90 -11.66
CA LEU A 189 22.61 -30.12 -12.46
C LEU A 189 23.52 -31.17 -11.81
N GLY A 190 24.51 -30.75 -11.01
CA GLY A 190 25.36 -31.67 -10.27
C GLY A 190 26.72 -31.09 -9.90
N THR A 191 27.57 -31.93 -9.34
CA THR A 191 28.99 -31.63 -9.10
C THR A 191 29.76 -31.52 -10.42
N PRO A 192 30.94 -30.84 -10.45
CA PRO A 192 31.72 -30.69 -11.68
C PRO A 192 32.05 -32.00 -12.40
N VAL A 193 32.21 -33.11 -11.67
CA VAL A 193 32.48 -34.45 -12.22
C VAL A 193 31.24 -35.01 -12.92
N GLU A 194 30.05 -34.89 -12.33
CA GLU A 194 28.79 -35.32 -12.95
C GLU A 194 28.50 -34.53 -14.23
N LEU A 195 28.87 -33.25 -14.28
CA LEU A 195 28.77 -32.45 -15.49
C LEU A 195 29.69 -32.97 -16.60
N GLN A 196 30.92 -33.41 -16.28
CA GLN A 196 31.81 -34.04 -17.26
C GLN A 196 31.25 -35.37 -17.77
N GLU A 197 30.69 -36.20 -16.89
CA GLU A 197 30.05 -37.46 -17.30
C GLU A 197 28.80 -37.24 -18.16
N LEU A 198 28.00 -36.22 -17.85
CA LEU A 198 26.83 -35.86 -18.63
C LEU A 198 27.20 -35.25 -19.99
N ALA A 199 28.31 -34.51 -20.06
CA ALA A 199 28.88 -34.03 -21.31
C ALA A 199 29.40 -35.18 -22.17
N ALA A 200 30.14 -36.14 -21.58
CA ALA A 200 30.64 -37.32 -22.28
C ALA A 200 29.54 -38.24 -22.83
N ARG A 201 28.31 -38.13 -22.29
CA ARG A 201 27.13 -38.87 -22.73
C ARG A 201 26.21 -38.07 -23.67
N ASP A 202 26.62 -36.89 -24.12
CA ASP A 202 25.82 -35.93 -24.92
C ASP A 202 24.46 -35.55 -24.29
N ARG A 203 24.30 -35.74 -22.97
CA ARG A 203 23.05 -35.43 -22.23
C ARG A 203 23.01 -34.00 -21.72
N LEU A 204 24.09 -33.25 -21.91
CA LEU A 204 24.24 -31.86 -21.46
C LEU A 204 23.68 -30.87 -22.48
N GLU A 205 23.75 -31.22 -23.77
CA GLU A 205 23.21 -30.41 -24.86
C GLU A 205 21.69 -30.25 -24.71
N GLY A 206 21.21 -29.00 -24.70
CA GLY A 206 19.80 -28.65 -24.50
C GLY A 206 19.35 -28.52 -23.03
N ARG A 207 20.16 -28.91 -22.05
CA ARG A 207 19.88 -28.66 -20.62
C ARG A 207 20.43 -27.33 -20.13
N VAL A 208 21.59 -26.93 -20.65
CA VAL A 208 22.23 -25.65 -20.34
C VAL A 208 22.02 -24.71 -21.53
N PRO A 209 21.34 -23.58 -21.37
CA PRO A 209 21.18 -22.59 -22.44
C PRO A 209 22.51 -21.90 -22.75
N LYS A 210 22.69 -21.45 -24.00
CA LYS A 210 23.89 -20.71 -24.41
C LYS A 210 23.80 -19.26 -23.95
N LEU A 211 24.96 -18.62 -23.79
CA LEU A 211 25.05 -17.19 -23.46
C LEU A 211 24.29 -16.37 -24.53
N GLY A 212 23.43 -15.45 -24.10
CA GLY A 212 22.65 -14.59 -25.00
C GLY A 212 21.38 -15.20 -25.60
N GLU A 213 21.11 -16.49 -25.38
CA GLU A 213 19.82 -17.10 -25.71
C GLU A 213 18.70 -16.60 -24.79
N ILE A 214 17.45 -16.70 -25.25
CA ILE A 214 16.28 -16.31 -24.44
C ILE A 214 16.13 -17.29 -23.27
N LEU A 215 15.98 -16.73 -22.06
CA LEU A 215 15.87 -17.51 -20.83
C LEU A 215 14.62 -18.42 -20.85
N PRO A 216 14.70 -19.67 -20.35
CA PRO A 216 13.54 -20.56 -20.27
C PRO A 216 12.38 -19.91 -19.52
N LYS A 217 11.14 -20.06 -20.03
CA LYS A 217 9.92 -19.37 -19.53
C LYS A 217 9.77 -19.34 -18.00
N LYS A 218 10.12 -20.42 -17.30
CA LYS A 218 10.03 -20.51 -15.84
C LYS A 218 11.07 -19.64 -15.11
N LEU A 219 12.31 -19.64 -15.60
CA LEU A 219 13.38 -18.82 -15.06
C LEU A 219 13.17 -17.35 -15.43
N HIS A 220 12.74 -17.10 -16.66
CA HIS A 220 12.33 -15.77 -17.12
C HIS A 220 11.24 -15.17 -16.23
N ALA A 221 10.15 -15.91 -15.99
CA ALA A 221 9.11 -15.46 -15.07
C ALA A 221 9.65 -15.20 -13.67
N ARG A 222 10.53 -16.05 -13.13
CA ARG A 222 11.12 -15.84 -11.80
C ARG A 222 11.96 -14.58 -11.72
N ARG A 223 12.77 -14.30 -12.75
CA ARG A 223 13.59 -13.10 -12.83
C ARG A 223 12.74 -11.83 -12.97
N LEU A 224 11.70 -11.84 -13.80
CA LEU A 224 10.76 -10.70 -13.91
C LEU A 224 9.95 -10.44 -12.63
N MET A 225 9.65 -11.50 -11.88
CA MET A 225 8.98 -11.40 -10.59
C MET A 225 9.88 -10.86 -9.49
N ASP A 226 11.21 -10.93 -9.64
CA ASP A 226 12.14 -10.33 -8.68
C ASP A 226 12.22 -8.83 -8.91
N GLN A 227 11.63 -8.08 -7.98
CA GLN A 227 11.49 -6.64 -8.07
C GLN A 227 12.16 -5.93 -6.89
N LYS A 228 12.86 -6.68 -6.04
CA LYS A 228 13.39 -6.17 -4.78
C LYS A 228 14.40 -5.02 -5.02
N ALA A 229 15.45 -5.28 -5.78
CA ALA A 229 16.49 -4.29 -6.05
C ALA A 229 15.97 -3.15 -6.94
N THR A 230 15.25 -3.48 -7.99
CA THR A 230 14.73 -2.52 -8.96
C THR A 230 13.71 -1.55 -8.37
N SER A 231 12.86 -1.98 -7.43
CA SER A 231 11.89 -1.08 -6.79
C SER A 231 12.56 -0.02 -5.92
N VAL A 232 13.75 -0.33 -5.40
CA VAL A 232 14.58 0.64 -4.66
C VAL A 232 15.23 1.63 -5.62
N ALA A 233 15.79 1.14 -6.73
CA ALA A 233 16.32 2.01 -7.78
C ALA A 233 15.23 2.93 -8.36
N ASP A 234 14.02 2.41 -8.59
CA ASP A 234 12.85 3.18 -9.03
C ASP A 234 12.50 4.28 -8.01
N ALA A 235 12.55 3.98 -6.71
CA ALA A 235 12.28 4.96 -5.65
C ALA A 235 13.32 6.08 -5.63
N ALA A 236 14.61 5.75 -5.68
CA ALA A 236 15.68 6.76 -5.74
C ALA A 236 15.53 7.66 -6.97
N PHE A 237 15.30 7.07 -8.15
CA PHE A 237 15.08 7.79 -9.39
C PHE A 237 13.88 8.74 -9.34
N VAL A 238 12.74 8.29 -8.81
CA VAL A 238 11.53 9.10 -8.70
C VAL A 238 11.69 10.23 -7.68
N LEU A 239 12.36 9.97 -6.55
CA LEU A 239 12.61 11.02 -5.55
C LEU A 239 13.59 12.07 -6.06
N GLU A 240 14.60 11.66 -6.83
CA GLU A 240 15.50 12.60 -7.48
C GLU A 240 14.77 13.45 -8.52
N TRP A 241 13.90 12.84 -9.33
CA TRP A 241 13.04 13.58 -10.26
C TRP A 241 12.21 14.64 -9.55
N ILE A 242 11.57 14.30 -8.42
CA ILE A 242 10.79 15.26 -7.63
C ILE A 242 11.68 16.38 -7.09
N THR A 243 12.86 16.05 -6.58
CA THR A 243 13.78 17.01 -5.94
C THR A 243 14.40 17.98 -6.94
N ALA A 244 14.68 17.53 -8.16
CA ALA A 244 15.12 18.38 -9.27
C ALA A 244 13.96 19.16 -9.94
N GLY A 245 12.72 18.83 -9.58
CA GLY A 245 11.53 19.54 -10.03
C GLY A 245 11.49 21.00 -9.55
N PRO A 246 10.47 21.77 -9.97
CA PRO A 246 10.26 23.11 -9.45
C PRO A 246 10.04 23.01 -7.93
N GLY A 247 10.49 24.04 -7.20
CA GLY A 247 10.36 24.07 -5.74
C GLY A 247 8.88 23.98 -5.31
N PRO A 248 8.60 23.63 -4.04
CA PRO A 248 7.22 23.40 -3.57
C PRO A 248 6.26 24.54 -3.87
N LEU A 249 6.71 25.78 -3.66
CA LEU A 249 5.92 26.98 -3.92
C LEU A 249 5.70 27.21 -5.42
N GLU A 250 6.75 27.12 -6.22
CA GLU A 250 6.69 27.28 -7.68
C GLU A 250 5.75 26.25 -8.29
N ARG A 251 5.79 25.00 -7.83
CA ARG A 251 4.89 23.96 -8.31
C ARG A 251 3.42 24.28 -8.03
N LEU A 252 3.09 24.80 -6.85
CA LEU A 252 1.71 25.17 -6.52
C LEU A 252 1.23 26.41 -7.28
N THR A 253 2.11 27.41 -7.47
CA THR A 253 1.78 28.59 -8.28
C THR A 253 1.58 28.20 -9.74
N GLU A 254 2.42 27.31 -10.29
CA GLU A 254 2.25 26.75 -11.62
C GLU A 254 0.91 26.01 -11.77
N LEU A 255 0.54 25.19 -10.78
CA LEU A 255 -0.75 24.49 -10.79
C LEU A 255 -1.93 25.45 -10.73
N ALA A 256 -1.87 26.49 -9.89
CA ALA A 256 -2.88 27.52 -9.79
C ALA A 256 -3.01 28.30 -11.12
N ALA A 257 -1.91 28.77 -11.69
CA ALA A 257 -1.87 29.46 -12.98
C ALA A 257 -2.40 28.57 -14.11
N ASN A 258 -1.98 27.30 -14.17
CA ASN A 258 -2.47 26.34 -15.15
C ASN A 258 -3.98 26.08 -15.03
N ARG A 259 -4.54 26.08 -13.80
CA ARG A 259 -6.00 25.98 -13.59
C ARG A 259 -6.72 27.20 -14.18
N VAL A 260 -6.21 28.41 -13.96
CA VAL A 260 -6.76 29.66 -14.50
C VAL A 260 -6.72 29.66 -16.03
N VAL A 261 -5.57 29.34 -16.64
CA VAL A 261 -5.42 29.28 -18.10
C VAL A 261 -6.36 28.26 -18.72
N LYS A 262 -6.47 27.06 -18.13
CA LYS A 262 -7.40 26.02 -18.60
C LYS A 262 -8.86 26.48 -18.48
N HIS A 263 -9.23 27.14 -17.38
CA HIS A 263 -10.58 27.65 -17.18
C HIS A 263 -10.96 28.69 -18.26
N ASN A 264 -10.04 29.59 -18.58
CA ASN A 264 -10.27 30.64 -19.57
C ASN A 264 -10.32 30.12 -21.01
N ARG A 265 -9.49 29.13 -21.38
CA ARG A 265 -9.55 28.51 -22.72
C ARG A 265 -10.81 27.66 -22.97
N ARG A 266 -11.52 27.27 -21.91
CA ARG A 266 -12.73 26.43 -22.01
C ARG A 266 -13.94 27.24 -22.50
N THR A 267 -14.79 26.59 -23.30
CA THR A 267 -16.06 27.14 -23.77
C THR A 267 -17.05 27.36 -22.62
N LYS A 268 -18.04 28.26 -22.80
CA LYS A 268 -19.09 28.54 -21.79
C LYS A 268 -19.79 27.26 -21.30
N ARG A 269 -20.09 26.31 -22.21
CA ARG A 269 -20.72 25.03 -21.87
C ARG A 269 -19.81 24.15 -21.01
N ALA A 270 -18.52 24.08 -21.32
CA ALA A 270 -17.56 23.36 -20.51
C ALA A 270 -17.45 23.98 -19.11
N ARG A 271 -17.37 25.32 -19.01
CA ARG A 271 -17.34 26.04 -17.72
C ARG A 271 -18.56 25.73 -16.85
N ARG A 272 -19.78 25.76 -17.42
CA ARG A 272 -21.00 25.38 -16.67
C ARG A 272 -20.94 23.96 -16.11
N ARG A 273 -20.48 22.99 -16.92
CA ARG A 273 -20.30 21.60 -16.46
C ARG A 273 -19.28 21.50 -15.31
N ILE A 274 -18.18 22.25 -15.40
CA ILE A 274 -17.15 22.26 -14.36
C ILE A 274 -17.64 22.92 -13.09
N ASN A 275 -18.42 24.00 -13.19
CA ASN A 275 -19.01 24.63 -12.01
C ASN A 275 -20.00 23.68 -11.32
N GLN A 276 -20.82 22.94 -12.07
CA GLN A 276 -21.67 21.88 -11.51
C GLN A 276 -20.85 20.77 -10.84
N ILE A 277 -19.72 20.38 -11.45
CA ILE A 277 -18.79 19.42 -10.84
C ILE A 277 -18.21 19.99 -9.56
N ARG A 278 -17.83 21.28 -9.51
CA ARG A 278 -17.30 21.96 -8.31
C ARG A 278 -18.32 22.07 -7.20
N GLU A 279 -19.58 22.37 -7.53
CA GLU A 279 -20.67 22.37 -6.55
C GLU A 279 -20.86 20.98 -5.95
N TYR A 280 -20.78 19.94 -6.79
CA TYR A 280 -20.83 18.55 -6.34
C TYR A 280 -19.60 18.14 -5.52
N GLU A 281 -18.39 18.54 -5.96
CA GLU A 281 -17.13 18.31 -5.26
C GLU A 281 -17.15 19.01 -3.89
N GLY A 282 -17.55 20.28 -3.82
CA GLY A 282 -17.70 21.03 -2.58
C GLY A 282 -18.70 20.37 -1.62
N ALA A 283 -19.86 19.92 -2.13
CA ALA A 283 -20.83 19.19 -1.30
C ALA A 283 -20.31 17.80 -0.85
N GLU A 284 -19.41 17.15 -1.59
CA GLU A 284 -18.74 15.94 -1.13
C GLU A 284 -17.60 16.24 -0.15
N GLU A 285 -16.88 17.35 -0.33
CA GLU A 285 -15.84 17.84 0.59
C GLU A 285 -16.43 18.19 1.96
N GLU A 286 -17.58 18.89 2.00
CA GLU A 286 -18.33 19.14 3.24
C GLU A 286 -18.69 17.82 3.95
N LYS A 287 -19.20 16.82 3.21
CA LYS A 287 -19.48 15.49 3.79
C LYS A 287 -18.22 14.77 4.27
N ILE A 288 -17.08 15.00 3.62
CA ILE A 288 -15.79 14.43 4.04
C ILE A 288 -15.37 15.11 5.34
N GLN A 289 -15.47 16.44 5.42
CA GLN A 289 -15.19 17.20 6.65
C GLN A 289 -16.10 16.76 7.79
N ASP A 290 -17.42 16.67 7.58
CA ASP A 290 -18.38 16.15 8.57
C ASP A 290 -18.03 14.75 9.08
N ARG A 291 -17.42 13.90 8.24
CA ARG A 291 -16.97 12.57 8.67
C ARG A 291 -15.68 12.64 9.47
N ILE A 292 -14.82 13.61 9.21
CA ILE A 292 -13.55 13.76 9.90
C ILE A 292 -13.78 14.37 11.28
N THR A 293 -14.65 15.36 11.39
CA THR A 293 -15.07 15.95 12.68
C THR A 293 -15.62 14.87 13.62
N LEU A 294 -16.32 13.83 13.10
CA LEU A 294 -16.77 12.68 13.91
C LEU A 294 -15.65 11.88 14.58
N ALA A 295 -14.40 11.95 14.08
CA ALA A 295 -13.24 11.29 14.67
C ALA A 295 -12.40 12.20 15.55
N LEU A 296 -12.28 13.48 15.20
CA LEU A 296 -11.38 14.43 15.85
C LEU A 296 -12.08 15.19 16.99
N ASP A 297 -13.32 15.62 16.78
CA ASP A 297 -14.01 16.53 17.68
C ASP A 297 -14.75 15.82 18.81
N LYS A 298 -14.90 16.53 19.94
CA LYS A 298 -15.78 16.06 21.02
C LYS A 298 -17.22 16.14 20.55
N LYS A 299 -17.89 15.00 20.56
CA LYS A 299 -19.31 14.93 20.22
C LYS A 299 -20.15 15.62 21.28
N ASP A 300 -21.16 16.35 20.82
CA ASP A 300 -22.22 16.82 21.69
C ASP A 300 -22.98 15.60 22.24
N PRO A 301 -23.09 15.42 23.57
CA PRO A 301 -23.81 14.28 24.16
C PRO A 301 -25.30 14.24 23.77
N THR A 302 -25.85 15.35 23.26
CA THR A 302 -27.23 15.44 22.79
C THR A 302 -27.42 14.88 21.37
N ASP A 303 -26.37 14.84 20.56
CA ASP A 303 -26.42 14.32 19.20
C ASP A 303 -26.32 12.77 19.19
N LYS A 304 -27.46 12.12 18.95
CA LYS A 304 -27.55 10.65 18.80
C LYS A 304 -27.83 10.20 17.38
N SER A 305 -27.64 11.09 16.40
CA SER A 305 -27.73 10.79 14.98
C SER A 305 -26.53 9.98 14.49
N HIS A 306 -25.35 10.23 15.08
CA HIS A 306 -24.12 9.51 14.80
C HIS A 306 -23.78 8.51 15.91
N LEU A 307 -23.30 7.33 15.54
CA LEU A 307 -22.84 6.34 16.51
C LEU A 307 -21.42 6.71 16.95
N PRO A 308 -21.01 6.36 18.19
CA PRO A 308 -19.60 6.40 18.57
C PRO A 308 -18.81 5.46 17.66
N LEU A 309 -17.58 5.87 17.35
CA LEU A 309 -16.66 5.01 16.61
C LEU A 309 -16.25 3.87 17.52
N SER A 310 -16.20 2.64 16.98
CA SER A 310 -15.75 1.50 17.78
C SER A 310 -14.28 1.71 18.19
N PRO A 311 -13.86 1.34 19.42
CA PRO A 311 -12.47 1.47 19.87
C PRO A 311 -11.47 0.81 18.91
N LYS A 312 -11.85 -0.31 18.29
CA LYS A 312 -11.05 -1.01 17.26
C LYS A 312 -10.84 -0.16 16.00
N ALA A 313 -11.85 0.58 15.58
CA ALA A 313 -11.74 1.48 14.43
C ALA A 313 -10.85 2.68 14.75
N LEU A 314 -10.99 3.26 15.95
CA LEU A 314 -10.11 4.32 16.43
C LEU A 314 -8.66 3.85 16.53
N ALA A 315 -8.43 2.65 17.08
CA ALA A 315 -7.10 2.04 17.11
C ALA A 315 -6.52 1.88 15.70
N GLN A 316 -7.30 1.39 14.75
CA GLN A 316 -6.85 1.26 13.37
C GLN A 316 -6.52 2.63 12.73
N MET A 317 -7.34 3.65 12.96
CA MET A 317 -7.10 5.01 12.44
C MET A 317 -5.88 5.66 13.11
N SER A 318 -5.74 5.52 14.43
CA SER A 318 -4.57 5.94 15.22
C SER A 318 -3.29 5.33 14.65
N MET A 319 -3.32 4.03 14.34
CA MET A 319 -2.18 3.34 13.73
C MET A 319 -1.87 3.81 12.31
N ASP A 320 -2.90 4.19 11.53
CA ASP A 320 -2.72 4.65 10.15
C ASP A 320 -2.21 6.10 10.08
N LEU A 321 -2.57 6.95 11.06
CA LEU A 321 -2.35 8.40 11.02
C LEU A 321 -1.45 8.93 12.14
N HIS A 322 -0.85 8.03 12.94
CA HIS A 322 -0.01 8.37 14.09
C HIS A 322 -0.70 9.16 15.21
N GLY A 323 -2.03 9.11 15.31
CA GLY A 323 -2.79 9.83 16.34
C GLY A 323 -2.85 9.11 17.70
N VAL A 324 -3.02 9.86 18.78
CA VAL A 324 -3.28 9.36 20.14
C VAL A 324 -4.79 9.20 20.36
N ILE A 325 -5.22 8.19 21.12
CA ILE A 325 -6.64 7.94 21.39
C ILE A 325 -6.99 8.51 22.79
N ASP A 326 -7.98 9.39 22.87
CA ASP A 326 -8.56 9.89 24.14
C ASP A 326 -10.04 9.50 24.20
N GLY A 327 -10.32 8.36 24.83
CA GLY A 327 -11.68 7.80 24.89
C GLY A 327 -12.21 7.43 23.51
N ASP A 328 -13.19 8.19 23.02
CA ASP A 328 -13.92 7.90 21.79
C ASP A 328 -13.46 8.73 20.58
N ARG A 329 -12.31 9.41 20.68
CA ARG A 329 -11.77 10.28 19.62
C ARG A 329 -10.26 10.14 19.43
N LEU A 330 -9.78 10.63 18.31
CA LEU A 330 -8.35 10.79 17.98
C LEU A 330 -7.90 12.22 18.33
N ILE A 331 -6.79 12.33 19.05
CA ILE A 331 -6.08 13.58 19.34
C ILE A 331 -4.68 13.48 18.71
N GLU A 332 -4.03 14.62 18.49
CA GLU A 332 -2.61 14.69 18.07
C GLU A 332 -2.36 13.93 16.75
N VAL A 333 -3.23 14.17 15.77
CA VAL A 333 -2.98 13.72 14.39
C VAL A 333 -2.07 14.77 13.72
N GLU A 334 -0.79 14.78 14.09
CA GLU A 334 0.23 15.77 13.70
C GLU A 334 0.17 16.08 12.19
N ASN A 335 0.27 15.04 11.34
CA ASN A 335 0.27 15.19 9.89
C ASN A 335 -1.00 15.87 9.31
N VAL A 336 -2.17 15.67 9.93
CA VAL A 336 -3.44 16.24 9.43
C VAL A 336 -3.54 17.71 9.79
N ASN A 337 -3.19 18.06 11.02
CA ASN A 337 -3.25 19.44 11.49
C ASN A 337 -2.22 20.31 10.76
N GLU A 338 -0.98 19.83 10.65
CA GLU A 338 0.09 20.53 9.92
C GLU A 338 -0.29 20.74 8.44
N LEU A 339 -0.88 19.74 7.80
CA LEU A 339 -1.35 19.86 6.42
C LEU A 339 -2.47 20.91 6.29
N ARG A 340 -3.44 20.92 7.21
CA ARG A 340 -4.53 21.91 7.20
C ARG A 340 -4.01 23.33 7.37
N GLU A 341 -3.06 23.53 8.28
CA GLU A 341 -2.39 24.82 8.50
C GLU A 341 -1.61 25.27 7.25
N ALA A 342 -0.83 24.36 6.65
CA ALA A 342 -0.08 24.64 5.42
C ALA A 342 -1.01 24.98 4.24
N VAL A 343 -2.14 24.29 4.10
CA VAL A 343 -3.16 24.60 3.09
C VAL A 343 -3.77 25.98 3.33
N GLN A 344 -4.12 26.32 4.57
CA GLN A 344 -4.67 27.64 4.91
C GLN A 344 -3.66 28.76 4.64
N GLN A 345 -2.39 28.57 5.01
CA GLN A 345 -1.31 29.50 4.70
C GLN A 345 -1.16 29.67 3.17
N TRP A 346 -1.15 28.57 2.41
CA TRP A 346 -1.11 28.62 0.96
C TRP A 346 -2.29 29.38 0.36
N GLU A 347 -3.52 29.12 0.80
CA GLU A 347 -4.71 29.81 0.32
C GLU A 347 -4.66 31.32 0.61
N SER A 348 -4.12 31.71 1.76
CA SER A 348 -3.92 33.12 2.11
C SER A 348 -2.82 33.80 1.29
N PHE A 349 -1.82 33.03 0.84
CA PHE A 349 -0.69 33.50 0.05
C PHE A 349 -1.05 33.59 -1.44
N ASN A 350 -1.88 32.67 -1.94
CA ASN A 350 -2.17 32.50 -3.34
C ASN A 350 -3.30 33.43 -3.84
N GLU A 351 -2.92 34.61 -4.34
CA GLU A 351 -3.84 35.54 -5.00
C GLU A 351 -3.68 35.56 -6.54
N VAL A 352 -3.51 34.38 -7.18
CA VAL A 352 -3.40 34.32 -8.65
C VAL A 352 -4.74 34.71 -9.30
N ASN A 353 -4.85 35.98 -9.67
CA ASN A 353 -6.05 36.53 -10.31
C ASN A 353 -5.99 36.36 -11.83
N SER A 354 -7.09 35.84 -12.40
CA SER A 354 -7.24 35.65 -13.84
C SER A 354 -7.11 36.92 -14.69
N LYS A 355 -7.30 38.10 -14.09
CA LYS A 355 -7.17 39.40 -14.78
C LYS A 355 -5.72 39.83 -14.96
N ASN A 356 -4.82 39.41 -14.07
CA ASN A 356 -3.42 39.84 -14.06
C ASN A 356 -2.53 38.89 -14.85
N LEU A 357 -2.94 37.64 -15.06
CA LEU A 357 -2.16 36.63 -15.76
C LEU A 357 -2.30 36.75 -17.29
N ASN A 358 -1.22 37.12 -17.98
CA ASN A 358 -1.15 37.01 -19.44
C ASN A 358 -1.04 35.54 -19.86
N MET A 359 -2.15 34.97 -20.33
CA MET A 359 -2.29 33.54 -20.63
C MET A 359 -1.44 33.07 -21.80
N GLU A 360 -1.15 33.94 -22.77
CA GLU A 360 -0.35 33.58 -23.96
C GLU A 360 1.11 33.50 -23.58
N LEU A 361 1.62 34.51 -22.88
CA LEU A 361 2.98 34.52 -22.37
C LEU A 361 3.23 33.37 -21.40
N TRP A 362 2.29 33.08 -20.48
CA TRP A 362 2.41 31.93 -19.59
C TRP A 362 2.56 30.61 -20.36
N ALA A 363 1.75 30.42 -21.41
CA ALA A 363 1.83 29.21 -22.22
C ALA A 363 3.13 29.13 -23.03
N LYS A 364 3.67 30.26 -23.51
CA LYS A 364 4.98 30.32 -24.15
C LYS A 364 6.10 29.96 -23.17
N ARG A 365 6.10 30.56 -21.97
CA ARG A 365 7.06 30.23 -20.89
C ARG A 365 7.08 28.72 -20.62
N GLN A 366 5.90 28.12 -20.43
CA GLN A 366 5.76 26.68 -20.19
C GLN A 366 6.19 25.81 -21.38
N TYR A 367 6.01 26.28 -22.61
CA TYR A 367 6.49 25.58 -23.80
C TYR A 367 8.02 25.59 -23.89
N VAL A 368 8.63 26.76 -23.67
CA VAL A 368 10.10 26.93 -23.64
C VAL A 368 10.73 26.04 -22.59
N GLY A 369 10.17 26.00 -21.37
CA GLY A 369 10.63 25.09 -20.32
C GLY A 369 10.60 23.63 -20.74
N ARG A 370 9.48 23.15 -21.32
CA ARG A 370 9.37 21.75 -21.79
C ARG A 370 10.30 21.42 -22.94
N GLU A 371 10.59 22.37 -23.82
CA GLU A 371 11.51 22.17 -24.91
C GLU A 371 12.95 22.04 -24.39
N ALA A 372 13.35 22.90 -23.44
CA ALA A 372 14.64 22.82 -22.77
C ALA A 372 14.80 21.49 -22.01
N GLU A 373 13.77 21.07 -21.25
CA GLU A 373 13.78 19.77 -20.56
C GLU A 373 13.99 18.60 -21.53
N ARG A 374 13.31 18.60 -22.68
CA ARG A 374 13.46 17.53 -23.68
C ARG A 374 14.85 17.49 -24.31
N LYS A 375 15.41 18.67 -24.63
CA LYS A 375 16.75 18.79 -25.19
C LYS A 375 17.80 18.28 -24.21
N ALA A 376 17.74 18.71 -22.95
CA ALA A 376 18.64 18.24 -21.90
C ALA A 376 18.55 16.72 -21.69
N ILE A 377 17.34 16.14 -21.69
CA ILE A 377 17.18 14.68 -21.63
C ILE A 377 17.86 14.01 -22.83
N GLN A 378 17.65 14.54 -24.04
CA GLN A 378 18.23 13.97 -25.24
C GLN A 378 19.77 14.03 -25.21
N GLU A 379 20.33 15.20 -24.91
CA GLU A 379 21.78 15.42 -24.81
C GLU A 379 22.42 14.52 -23.75
N TRP A 380 21.75 14.31 -22.61
CA TRP A 380 22.25 13.39 -21.58
C TRP A 380 22.36 11.96 -22.12
N PHE A 381 21.32 11.45 -22.77
CA PHE A 381 21.27 10.07 -23.26
C PHE A 381 22.08 9.84 -24.55
N GLU A 382 22.57 10.90 -25.19
CA GLU A 382 23.57 10.78 -26.26
C GLU A 382 24.97 10.46 -25.70
N LEU A 383 25.25 10.85 -24.45
CA LEU A 383 26.54 10.65 -23.78
C LEU A 383 26.53 9.52 -22.74
N ASN A 384 25.38 9.26 -22.12
CA ASN A 384 25.24 8.34 -20.99
C ASN A 384 24.15 7.29 -21.26
N ASP A 385 24.45 6.03 -20.98
CA ASP A 385 23.47 4.93 -21.09
C ASP A 385 22.50 4.85 -19.91
N ALA A 386 22.82 5.53 -18.79
CA ALA A 386 22.07 5.46 -17.55
C ALA A 386 21.58 6.86 -17.10
N PRO A 387 20.41 6.94 -16.44
CA PRO A 387 19.88 8.22 -15.97
C PRO A 387 20.63 8.82 -14.77
N MET A 388 21.40 8.00 -14.06
CA MET A 388 22.26 8.42 -12.96
C MET A 388 23.65 7.83 -13.17
N THR A 389 24.67 8.67 -13.14
CA THR A 389 26.08 8.28 -13.21
C THR A 389 26.82 8.86 -12.00
N GLU A 390 28.08 8.47 -11.80
CA GLU A 390 28.92 9.09 -10.75
C GLU A 390 29.14 10.59 -10.97
N GLN A 391 29.06 11.03 -12.24
CA GLN A 391 29.31 12.40 -12.65
C GLN A 391 28.10 13.32 -12.43
N GLY A 392 26.88 12.77 -12.45
CA GLY A 392 25.68 13.58 -12.34
C GLY A 392 24.39 12.78 -12.52
N SER A 393 23.28 13.50 -12.65
CA SER A 393 21.96 12.92 -12.92
C SER A 393 21.28 13.73 -14.00
N VAL A 394 20.57 13.03 -14.91
CA VAL A 394 19.71 13.63 -15.95
C VAL A 394 18.89 14.77 -15.36
N TRP A 395 18.34 14.56 -14.17
CA TRP A 395 17.37 15.48 -13.62
C TRP A 395 17.99 16.79 -13.15
N LYS A 396 19.26 16.79 -12.74
CA LYS A 396 19.98 18.02 -12.40
C LYS A 396 20.21 18.87 -13.65
N ASP A 397 20.71 18.26 -14.72
CA ASP A 397 20.93 18.93 -16.00
C ASP A 397 19.62 19.46 -16.59
N VAL A 398 18.54 18.68 -16.48
CA VAL A 398 17.19 19.09 -16.87
C VAL A 398 16.69 20.28 -16.04
N ALA A 399 16.94 20.28 -14.73
CA ALA A 399 16.56 21.38 -13.85
C ALA A 399 17.35 22.65 -14.20
N GLU A 400 18.67 22.54 -14.39
CA GLU A 400 19.55 23.64 -14.79
C GLU A 400 19.12 24.21 -16.14
N ALA A 401 18.93 23.37 -17.16
CA ALA A 401 18.45 23.78 -18.48
C ALA A 401 17.07 24.48 -18.41
N ARG A 402 16.15 23.99 -17.57
CA ARG A 402 14.86 24.64 -17.35
C ARG A 402 15.03 26.02 -16.71
N THR A 403 15.85 26.14 -15.65
CA THR A 403 16.08 27.42 -14.96
C THR A 403 16.74 28.44 -15.87
N ALA A 404 17.73 28.02 -16.67
CA ALA A 404 18.37 28.86 -17.68
C ALA A 404 17.36 29.33 -18.73
N ALA A 405 16.53 28.42 -19.26
CA ALA A 405 15.51 28.75 -20.25
C ALA A 405 14.44 29.72 -19.71
N PHE A 406 14.05 29.60 -18.44
CA PHE A 406 13.17 30.56 -17.79
C PHE A 406 13.86 31.91 -17.57
N SER A 407 15.12 31.94 -17.14
CA SER A 407 15.88 33.18 -17.00
C SER A 407 15.99 33.94 -18.32
N GLU A 408 16.37 33.25 -19.40
CA GLU A 408 16.45 33.86 -20.73
C GLU A 408 15.09 34.37 -21.22
N PHE A 409 14.03 33.61 -20.96
CA PHE A 409 12.68 34.00 -21.34
C PHE A 409 12.23 35.24 -20.55
N ASP A 410 12.51 35.27 -19.24
CA ASP A 410 12.14 36.38 -18.37
C ASP A 410 12.96 37.65 -18.65
N GLU A 411 14.21 37.53 -19.11
CA GLU A 411 14.99 38.66 -19.63
C GLU A 411 14.42 39.26 -20.92
N LYS A 412 13.93 38.40 -21.82
CA LYS A 412 13.37 38.81 -23.13
C LYS A 412 11.94 39.34 -23.04
N GLU A 413 11.05 38.65 -22.32
CA GLU A 413 9.60 38.91 -22.28
C GLU A 413 9.07 39.24 -20.85
N GLY A 414 9.88 39.03 -19.81
CA GLY A 414 9.43 38.86 -18.41
C GLY A 414 9.00 40.12 -17.64
N LYS A 415 9.18 41.33 -18.19
CA LYS A 415 8.60 42.54 -17.57
C LYS A 415 7.05 42.50 -17.48
N THR A 416 6.40 41.60 -18.21
CA THR A 416 4.93 41.54 -18.34
C THR A 416 4.30 40.29 -17.71
N LEU A 417 5.11 39.36 -17.18
CA LEU A 417 4.67 38.04 -16.71
C LEU A 417 4.78 37.89 -15.19
N LYS A 418 4.74 39.00 -14.45
CA LYS A 418 4.65 38.96 -12.98
C LYS A 418 3.38 38.23 -12.59
N VAL A 419 3.51 36.94 -12.33
CA VAL A 419 2.63 36.25 -11.39
C VAL A 419 2.98 36.92 -10.08
N ASP A 420 2.18 37.91 -9.68
CA ASP A 420 2.35 38.62 -8.41
C ASP A 420 2.16 37.61 -7.28
N VAL A 421 3.21 36.83 -7.03
CA VAL A 421 3.40 36.15 -5.77
C VAL A 421 3.69 37.31 -4.83
N SER A 422 2.64 37.72 -4.10
CA SER A 422 2.62 38.89 -3.24
C SER A 422 3.93 39.07 -2.47
N ASP A 423 4.32 40.31 -2.17
CA ASP A 423 5.47 40.66 -1.29
C ASP A 423 5.35 40.10 0.16
N LYS A 424 4.39 39.21 0.41
CA LYS A 424 4.20 38.46 1.64
C LYS A 424 5.38 37.51 1.85
N GLU A 425 5.75 37.34 3.11
CA GLU A 425 6.79 36.41 3.52
C GLU A 425 6.47 34.99 3.03
N LYS A 426 7.49 34.29 2.55
CA LYS A 426 7.35 32.91 2.10
C LYS A 426 6.92 32.05 3.30
N PRO A 427 5.96 31.13 3.14
CA PRO A 427 5.58 30.23 4.23
C PRO A 427 6.76 29.36 4.67
N ASP A 428 6.92 29.11 5.97
CA ASP A 428 8.03 28.33 6.55
C ASP A 428 8.13 26.92 5.94
N TRP A 429 6.98 26.30 5.61
CA TRP A 429 6.96 24.97 5.01
C TRP A 429 7.42 24.93 3.55
N ALA A 430 7.57 26.07 2.88
CA ALA A 430 7.94 26.14 1.46
C ALA A 430 9.37 25.63 1.19
N GLU A 431 10.23 25.66 2.21
CA GLU A 431 11.61 25.16 2.15
C GLU A 431 11.71 23.68 2.58
N ASN A 432 10.70 23.17 3.28
CA ASN A 432 10.70 21.80 3.76
C ASN A 432 10.44 20.82 2.62
N THR A 433 11.53 20.24 2.11
CA THR A 433 11.57 19.22 1.05
C THR A 433 12.09 17.88 1.55
N GLU A 434 12.22 17.72 2.87
CA GLU A 434 12.75 16.52 3.50
C GLU A 434 11.78 15.35 3.33
N VAL A 435 12.25 14.27 2.70
CA VAL A 435 11.47 13.04 2.53
C VAL A 435 12.06 11.96 3.43
N LYS A 436 11.24 11.39 4.32
CA LYS A 436 11.68 10.35 5.25
C LYS A 436 11.39 8.97 4.66
N MET A 437 12.42 8.13 4.57
CA MET A 437 12.31 6.78 4.05
C MET A 437 12.68 5.75 5.11
N PHE A 438 11.75 4.88 5.47
CA PHE A 438 11.97 3.83 6.46
C PHE A 438 12.09 2.45 5.82
N TRP A 439 13.06 1.67 6.26
CA TRP A 439 13.46 0.39 5.64
C TRP A 439 13.23 -0.80 6.55
N SER A 440 12.70 -1.91 6.02
CA SER A 440 12.66 -3.17 6.77
C SER A 440 14.07 -3.71 7.06
N ASP A 441 14.99 -3.50 6.12
CA ASP A 441 16.41 -3.80 6.23
C ASP A 441 17.17 -2.61 5.63
N LEU A 442 18.03 -1.97 6.41
CA LEU A 442 18.78 -0.79 5.98
C LEU A 442 19.73 -1.10 4.80
N ASN A 443 20.18 -2.34 4.67
CA ASN A 443 21.03 -2.75 3.56
C ASN A 443 20.30 -2.71 2.22
N ASP A 444 18.98 -2.80 2.22
CA ASP A 444 18.19 -2.72 0.99
C ASP A 444 18.26 -1.32 0.37
N GLY A 445 18.60 -0.28 1.15
CA GLY A 445 18.87 1.07 0.63
C GLY A 445 20.10 1.14 -0.28
N LEU A 446 21.01 0.17 -0.22
CA LEU A 446 22.22 0.08 -1.06
C LEU A 446 21.95 -0.44 -2.47
N PHE A 447 20.74 -0.90 -2.77
CA PHE A 447 20.37 -1.27 -4.14
C PHE A 447 20.30 -0.07 -5.08
N ALA A 448 20.16 1.15 -4.56
CA ALA A 448 20.28 2.37 -5.36
C ALA A 448 21.75 2.81 -5.39
N SER A 449 22.24 3.26 -6.55
CA SER A 449 23.59 3.80 -6.69
C SER A 449 23.78 5.10 -5.90
N ALA A 450 22.76 5.95 -5.88
CA ALA A 450 22.75 7.22 -5.17
C ALA A 450 21.33 7.59 -4.72
N TRP A 451 21.26 8.48 -3.71
CA TRP A 451 20.02 9.07 -3.20
C TRP A 451 20.11 10.60 -3.21
N PRO A 452 18.99 11.31 -3.41
CA PRO A 452 18.99 12.77 -3.33
C PRO A 452 19.19 13.22 -1.87
N LYS A 453 19.82 14.38 -1.69
CA LYS A 453 20.31 14.87 -0.38
C LYS A 453 19.21 15.12 0.66
N ASN A 454 17.98 15.33 0.20
CA ASN A 454 16.79 15.59 1.03
C ASN A 454 16.11 14.30 1.51
N VAL A 455 16.62 13.11 1.16
CA VAL A 455 16.08 11.84 1.66
C VAL A 455 16.78 11.42 2.94
N VAL A 456 16.01 11.30 4.00
CA VAL A 456 16.49 10.84 5.31
C VAL A 456 16.08 9.39 5.51
N HIS A 457 17.07 8.52 5.73
CA HIS A 457 16.85 7.09 5.90
C HIS A 457 16.66 6.73 7.38
N GLY A 458 15.74 5.80 7.65
CA GLY A 458 15.51 5.26 8.98
C GLY A 458 15.16 3.77 8.96
N SER A 459 15.22 3.12 10.12
CA SER A 459 14.72 1.74 10.26
C SER A 459 13.21 1.75 10.44
N LEU A 460 12.52 0.90 9.68
CA LEU A 460 11.12 0.56 9.91
C LEU A 460 11.01 -0.16 11.25
N ALA A 461 10.05 0.22 12.10
CA ALA A 461 9.86 -0.53 13.33
C ALA A 461 9.39 -1.97 13.03
N PRO A 462 9.90 -2.98 13.78
CA PRO A 462 9.57 -4.38 13.55
C PRO A 462 8.08 -4.67 13.75
N PHE A 463 7.59 -5.69 13.04
CA PHE A 463 6.21 -6.17 13.14
C PHE A 463 5.82 -6.54 14.56
N GLY A 464 4.61 -6.14 14.96
CA GLY A 464 3.94 -6.72 16.12
C GLY A 464 4.37 -6.21 17.49
N VAL A 465 5.35 -5.30 17.60
CA VAL A 465 5.66 -4.65 18.88
C VAL A 465 4.88 -3.33 18.95
N ALA A 466 3.59 -3.42 19.26
CA ALA A 466 2.98 -2.32 19.98
C ALA A 466 3.76 -2.20 21.29
N LYS A 467 4.53 -1.13 21.48
CA LYS A 467 4.97 -0.76 22.83
C LYS A 467 3.69 -0.39 23.60
N ALA A 468 2.99 -1.38 24.11
CA ALA A 468 2.13 -1.17 25.25
C ALA A 468 3.07 -0.73 26.37
N LEU A 469 2.84 0.44 26.96
CA LEU A 469 3.49 0.74 28.23
C LEU A 469 3.18 -0.40 29.20
N PRO A 470 4.13 -0.80 30.06
CA PRO A 470 3.79 -1.62 31.20
C PRO A 470 2.62 -0.94 31.94
N PRO A 471 1.61 -1.68 32.42
CA PRO A 471 0.56 -1.12 33.26
C PRO A 471 1.21 -0.69 34.59
N GLY A 472 1.77 0.53 34.62
CA GLY A 472 2.68 0.95 35.67
C GLY A 472 2.85 2.46 35.71
N ARG A 473 2.01 3.09 36.55
CA ARG A 473 1.94 4.49 36.99
C ARG A 473 1.35 5.51 35.99
N PRO A 474 0.14 6.03 36.25
CA PRO A 474 -0.37 7.19 35.55
C PRO A 474 0.50 8.41 35.88
N GLN A 475 1.16 8.98 34.88
CA GLN A 475 1.84 10.25 35.05
C GLN A 475 0.78 11.35 34.99
N MET A 476 0.49 11.96 36.16
CA MET A 476 -0.46 13.05 36.25
C MET A 476 0.15 14.32 35.65
N PHE A 477 -0.18 14.64 34.41
CA PHE A 477 -0.04 16.00 33.88
C PHE A 477 -1.43 16.65 33.85
N ARG A 478 -1.61 17.70 34.66
CA ARG A 478 -2.86 18.50 34.75
C ARG A 478 -4.15 17.69 35.04
N GLY A 479 -4.10 16.70 35.95
CA GLY A 479 -5.30 16.05 36.48
C GLY A 479 -6.07 15.15 35.51
N ARG A 480 -5.49 14.78 34.36
CA ARG A 480 -6.04 13.77 33.44
C ARG A 480 -5.04 12.65 33.23
N VAL A 481 -5.52 11.41 33.26
CA VAL A 481 -4.74 10.22 32.89
C VAL A 481 -4.63 10.22 31.37
N VAL A 482 -3.48 10.62 30.84
CA VAL A 482 -3.14 10.49 29.42
C VAL A 482 -2.20 9.29 29.31
N GLY A 483 -2.59 8.28 28.54
CA GLY A 483 -1.70 7.18 28.18
C GLY A 483 -0.76 7.66 27.08
N GLU A 484 0.48 7.99 27.43
CA GLU A 484 1.50 8.39 26.46
C GLU A 484 1.99 7.16 25.70
N VAL A 485 1.56 6.96 24.46
CA VAL A 485 2.06 5.87 23.60
C VAL A 485 3.27 6.37 22.83
N SER A 486 4.48 5.92 23.19
CA SER A 486 5.69 6.11 22.38
C SER A 486 5.49 5.51 20.99
N SER A 487 5.21 6.36 20.00
CA SER A 487 4.91 5.99 18.62
C SER A 487 6.13 5.38 17.93
N LYS A 488 6.11 4.04 17.75
CA LYS A 488 6.96 3.35 16.77
C LYS A 488 6.06 2.58 15.80
N SER A 489 6.36 2.72 14.52
CA SER A 489 5.54 2.38 13.37
C SER A 489 5.17 0.88 13.25
N VAL A 490 3.99 0.45 13.72
CA VAL A 490 3.52 -0.95 13.55
C VAL A 490 2.75 -1.21 12.25
N HIS A 491 3.38 -1.84 11.26
CA HIS A 491 2.69 -2.30 10.04
C HIS A 491 1.75 -3.47 10.38
N VAL A 492 0.49 -3.40 9.95
CA VAL A 492 -0.48 -4.50 10.11
C VAL A 492 -0.96 -4.95 8.75
N ILE A 493 -0.54 -6.14 8.38
CA ILE A 493 -1.07 -6.86 7.23
C ILE A 493 -2.24 -7.70 7.74
N GLY A 494 -3.45 -7.30 7.37
CA GLY A 494 -4.66 -8.14 7.45
C GLY A 494 -4.94 -8.80 8.80
N SER A 495 -5.43 -8.03 9.79
CA SER A 495 -6.02 -8.61 10.99
C SER A 495 -7.42 -8.03 11.23
N GLY A 496 -8.43 -8.69 10.66
CA GLY A 496 -9.69 -8.73 11.37
C GLY A 496 -9.43 -9.44 12.69
N ALA A 497 -9.64 -8.79 13.84
CA ALA A 497 -9.38 -9.39 15.16
C ALA A 497 -10.09 -10.73 15.49
N ASP A 498 -10.75 -11.38 14.54
CA ASP A 498 -11.33 -12.72 14.67
C ASP A 498 -10.39 -13.82 14.12
N ASP A 499 -9.20 -13.48 13.60
CA ASP A 499 -8.29 -14.45 12.92
C ASP A 499 -7.53 -15.42 13.86
N GLY A 500 -7.87 -15.47 15.17
CA GLY A 500 -7.46 -16.57 16.06
C GLY A 500 -5.94 -16.80 16.23
N TRP A 501 -5.10 -15.89 15.75
CA TRP A 501 -3.67 -16.15 15.52
C TRP A 501 -2.78 -15.96 16.76
N MET A 502 -3.33 -15.47 17.87
CA MET A 502 -2.64 -15.46 19.17
C MET A 502 -3.57 -15.96 20.29
N PRO A 503 -3.28 -17.10 20.92
CA PRO A 503 -3.97 -17.48 22.14
C PRO A 503 -3.65 -16.46 23.25
N LYS A 504 -4.67 -16.03 24.00
CA LYS A 504 -4.56 -15.04 25.10
C LYS A 504 -3.47 -15.35 26.14
N ASN A 505 -3.01 -16.60 26.17
CA ASN A 505 -2.01 -17.10 27.10
C ASN A 505 -0.58 -16.74 26.66
N MET A 506 -0.32 -16.59 25.35
CA MET A 506 0.99 -16.16 24.84
C MET A 506 1.25 -14.66 25.05
N ALA A 507 0.20 -13.84 25.13
CA ALA A 507 0.33 -12.41 25.44
C ALA A 507 0.78 -12.13 26.89
N LYS A 508 0.75 -13.13 27.78
CA LYS A 508 1.11 -12.97 29.21
C LYS A 508 2.50 -13.53 29.57
N ALA A 509 3.13 -14.29 28.67
CA ALA A 509 4.33 -15.06 29.00
C ALA A 509 5.66 -14.29 28.82
N SER A 510 5.67 -13.10 28.21
CA SER A 510 6.90 -12.34 27.93
C SER A 510 7.28 -11.31 29.01
N ALA A 511 6.63 -11.32 30.18
CA ALA A 511 6.93 -10.41 31.29
C ALA A 511 8.07 -10.88 32.22
N LYS A 512 8.84 -11.90 31.82
CA LYS A 512 10.03 -12.34 32.55
C LYS A 512 11.26 -11.78 31.83
N GLU A 513 11.92 -10.80 32.46
CA GLU A 513 13.22 -10.31 32.01
C GLU A 513 14.20 -11.50 31.88
N PRO A 514 15.00 -11.59 30.79
CA PRO A 514 16.11 -12.52 30.76
C PRO A 514 17.14 -12.12 31.82
N GLU A 515 17.71 -13.10 32.53
CA GLU A 515 18.76 -12.85 33.50
C GLU A 515 19.93 -12.10 32.85
N PRO A 516 20.53 -11.12 33.56
CA PRO A 516 21.64 -10.35 33.03
C PRO A 516 22.83 -11.27 32.74
N TRP A 517 23.42 -11.10 31.56
CA TRP A 517 24.66 -11.75 31.15
C TRP A 517 25.76 -11.47 32.18
N THR A 518 26.16 -12.51 32.92
CA THR A 518 27.37 -12.49 33.73
C THR A 518 28.57 -12.64 32.82
N LYS A 519 29.55 -11.72 32.93
CA LYS A 519 30.81 -11.82 32.20
C LYS A 519 31.54 -13.11 32.61
N PRO A 520 32.19 -13.82 31.67
CA PRO A 520 33.12 -14.89 32.03
C PRO A 520 34.27 -14.33 32.88
N PRO A 521 34.84 -15.09 33.82
CA PRO A 521 36.01 -14.67 34.58
C PRO A 521 37.22 -14.49 33.64
N GLU A 522 38.05 -13.50 33.95
CA GLU A 522 39.31 -13.21 33.27
C GLU A 522 40.26 -14.41 33.34
N GLU A 523 40.93 -14.68 32.22
CA GLU A 523 41.98 -15.68 32.08
C GLU A 523 43.25 -15.20 32.78
N ASP A 524 43.60 -15.82 33.91
CA ASP A 524 44.96 -15.76 34.43
C ASP A 524 45.83 -16.78 33.68
N GLN A 525 46.94 -16.28 33.16
CA GLN A 525 48.05 -17.06 32.65
C GLN A 525 48.75 -17.77 33.81
N ASP A 526 48.97 -19.07 33.67
CA ASP A 526 50.13 -19.88 34.13
C ASP A 526 49.80 -21.34 33.75
N GLY A 527 50.58 -22.06 32.96
CA GLY A 527 51.83 -22.66 33.39
C GLY A 527 51.72 -24.19 33.35
N GLU A 528 52.25 -24.78 32.27
CA GLU A 528 52.94 -26.08 32.19
C GLU A 528 52.35 -27.41 32.74
N THR A 529 52.58 -28.43 31.89
CA THR A 529 52.79 -29.88 32.14
C THR A 529 51.60 -30.85 32.26
N GLY A 530 51.71 -31.95 31.50
CA GLY A 530 51.37 -33.28 32.04
C GLY A 530 50.37 -34.13 31.27
N GLN A 531 50.89 -34.92 30.32
CA GLN A 531 50.56 -36.34 30.04
C GLN A 531 49.15 -36.91 30.38
N GLY A 532 48.51 -37.50 29.37
CA GLY A 532 48.15 -38.92 29.46
C GLY A 532 46.69 -39.36 29.27
N ARG A 533 46.54 -40.33 28.35
CA ARG A 533 45.59 -41.46 28.31
C ARG A 533 44.13 -41.29 27.84
N ARG A 534 43.92 -41.90 26.66
CA ARG A 534 42.82 -42.82 26.26
C ARG A 534 41.77 -43.18 27.32
N ARG A 535 40.50 -43.13 26.92
CA ARG A 535 39.57 -44.26 27.06
C ARG A 535 38.37 -44.17 26.12
N ASP A 536 38.11 -45.29 25.46
CA ASP A 536 36.92 -45.65 24.71
C ASP A 536 35.67 -45.68 25.61
N GLY A 537 34.50 -45.51 24.99
CA GLY A 537 33.20 -45.68 25.64
C GLY A 537 32.05 -45.59 24.64
N GLN A 538 31.72 -46.74 24.07
CA GLN A 538 30.48 -47.02 23.36
C GLN A 538 29.26 -46.77 24.26
N GLU A 539 28.16 -46.26 23.70
CA GLU A 539 26.84 -46.83 23.94
C GLU A 539 25.85 -46.42 22.84
N ALA A 540 25.29 -47.44 22.21
CA ALA A 540 24.20 -47.37 21.24
C ALA A 540 22.87 -47.60 21.98
N ARG A 541 21.78 -46.99 21.50
CA ARG A 541 20.42 -47.58 21.50
C ARG A 541 19.42 -46.73 20.70
N ASP A 542 19.09 -47.27 19.53
CA ASP A 542 17.75 -47.54 18.98
C ASP A 542 16.58 -46.62 19.32
N THR A 543 16.08 -45.91 18.30
CA THR A 543 14.62 -45.73 18.07
C THR A 543 14.35 -45.68 16.56
N THR A 544 14.13 -46.84 15.93
CA THR A 544 13.56 -46.95 14.58
C THR A 544 12.25 -47.72 14.64
N THR A 545 11.14 -47.03 14.86
CA THR A 545 9.79 -47.50 14.48
C THR A 545 8.87 -46.28 14.40
N ASP A 546 8.74 -45.68 13.22
CA ASP A 546 7.60 -44.79 12.88
C ASP A 546 7.49 -44.45 11.38
N ALA A 547 8.45 -44.89 10.56
CA ALA A 547 8.40 -44.64 9.11
C ALA A 547 7.37 -45.52 8.36
N ALA A 548 7.00 -46.69 8.88
CA ALA A 548 6.09 -47.62 8.20
C ALA A 548 4.59 -47.32 8.43
N ALA A 549 4.23 -46.60 9.49
CA ALA A 549 2.83 -46.26 9.79
C ALA A 549 2.34 -45.04 8.98
N MET A 550 3.23 -44.13 8.58
CA MET A 550 2.88 -42.94 7.81
C MET A 550 2.65 -43.21 6.30
N GLU A 551 3.15 -44.33 5.77
CA GLU A 551 2.98 -44.66 4.35
C GLU A 551 1.65 -45.38 4.04
N ALA A 552 1.06 -46.06 5.03
CA ALA A 552 -0.24 -46.71 4.90
C ALA A 552 -1.39 -45.68 4.91
N ALA A 553 -1.29 -44.60 5.71
CA ALA A 553 -2.29 -43.54 5.77
C ALA A 553 -2.36 -42.66 4.50
N ARG A 554 -1.36 -42.75 3.61
CA ARG A 554 -1.28 -41.94 2.39
C ARG A 554 -1.92 -42.58 1.16
N ARG A 555 -2.15 -43.90 1.18
CA ARG A 555 -2.71 -44.65 0.03
C ARG A 555 -4.25 -44.72 0.03
N ASP A 556 -4.92 -44.46 1.14
CA ASP A 556 -6.39 -44.50 1.22
C ASP A 556 -7.10 -43.16 0.91
N ALA A 557 -6.36 -42.11 0.54
CA ALA A 557 -6.92 -40.80 0.20
C ALA A 557 -7.11 -40.53 -1.31
N GLU A 558 -6.78 -41.48 -2.18
CA GLU A 558 -6.79 -41.29 -3.65
C GLU A 558 -7.96 -41.95 -4.40
N LEU A 559 -8.95 -42.51 -3.71
CA LEU A 559 -10.11 -43.14 -4.35
C LEU A 559 -11.43 -42.67 -3.74
N GLN A 560 -11.99 -41.56 -4.26
CA GLN A 560 -13.41 -41.35 -4.60
C GLN A 560 -13.74 -39.87 -4.87
N SER A 561 -13.75 -39.52 -6.18
CA SER A 561 -14.79 -38.80 -6.98
C SER A 561 -15.52 -37.53 -6.44
N PRO A 562 -16.27 -36.78 -7.27
CA PRO A 562 -16.06 -36.31 -8.64
C PRO A 562 -16.17 -34.76 -8.79
N GLY A 563 -15.67 -34.25 -9.92
CA GLY A 563 -15.47 -32.82 -10.20
C GLY A 563 -16.72 -31.94 -10.28
N LEU A 564 -16.58 -30.72 -9.74
CA LEU A 564 -17.58 -29.65 -9.67
C LEU A 564 -17.74 -28.82 -10.96
N TRP A 565 -17.44 -29.41 -12.13
CA TRP A 565 -17.66 -28.81 -13.46
C TRP A 565 -18.78 -29.51 -14.26
N GLY A 566 -19.59 -30.33 -13.60
CA GLY A 566 -20.70 -31.09 -14.19
C GLY A 566 -22.08 -30.43 -14.14
N ARG A 567 -22.21 -29.14 -13.81
CA ARG A 567 -23.50 -28.42 -13.81
C ARG A 567 -23.31 -26.94 -14.14
N VAL A 568 -23.32 -26.59 -15.42
CA VAL A 568 -23.97 -25.42 -16.08
C VAL A 568 -23.51 -25.44 -17.55
N ARG A 569 -24.20 -26.22 -18.38
CA ARG A 569 -24.19 -26.10 -19.84
C ARG A 569 -25.60 -26.43 -20.32
N GLY A 570 -26.40 -25.39 -20.50
CA GLY A 570 -27.81 -25.55 -20.84
C GLY A 570 -28.52 -24.22 -20.91
N LEU A 571 -28.00 -23.27 -21.70
CA LEU A 571 -28.71 -22.10 -22.19
C LEU A 571 -27.79 -21.42 -23.22
N PHE A 572 -28.33 -21.17 -24.42
CA PHE A 572 -27.67 -20.73 -25.68
C PHE A 572 -27.12 -21.86 -26.56
N GLY A 573 -28.06 -22.48 -27.28
CA GLY A 573 -27.77 -23.31 -28.45
C GLY A 573 -27.25 -22.48 -29.62
N GLY A 574 -26.18 -22.97 -30.24
CA GLY A 574 -25.70 -22.53 -31.54
C GLY A 574 -26.36 -23.35 -32.65
N ARG A 575 -26.98 -22.65 -33.62
CA ARG A 575 -27.31 -23.21 -34.94
C ARG A 575 -26.01 -23.34 -35.75
N LYS A 576 -25.73 -24.54 -36.24
CA LYS A 576 -24.73 -24.79 -37.28
C LYS A 576 -25.31 -24.52 -38.66
N GLN A 577 -24.39 -24.17 -39.54
CA GLN A 577 -24.50 -23.94 -40.98
C GLN A 577 -25.15 -25.12 -41.72
N HIS A 578 -25.86 -24.80 -42.81
CA HIS A 578 -26.03 -25.70 -43.95
C HIS A 578 -25.10 -25.26 -45.08
N VAL A 579 -24.37 -26.23 -45.58
CA VAL A 579 -23.67 -26.26 -46.86
C VAL A 579 -24.72 -26.53 -47.94
N VAL A 580 -24.77 -25.67 -48.96
CA VAL A 580 -24.65 -26.00 -50.40
C VAL A 580 -23.88 -24.84 -51.03
#